data_AF-A0A800C602-F1
#
_entry.id   AF-A0A800C602-F1
#
_cell.length_a   1.000
_cell.length_b   1.000
_cell.length_c   1.000
_cell.angle_alpha   90.00
_cell.angle_beta   90.00
_cell.angle_gamma   90.00
#
_symmetry.space_group_name_H-M   'P 1'
#
loop_
_entity.id
_entity.type
_entity.pdbx_description
1 polymer ?
#
loop_
_entity_poly.entity_id
_entity_poly.type
_entity_poly.pdbx_seq_one_letter_code
_entity_poly.pdbx_strand_id
1 'polypeptide(L)'
;LPTVDSVKADRERLLLALKESFGLKRLSMDPMILQKLPKTLRSTEKGITAIIRDRREIIDTQIEDPLNLAGIAFDIGTTTIVGYLMDLITGEKLSVQSGMNPQIPYGDDVISRISFCQEEPQGLKKVRSLMVQSLNTLIDEAASEAGIAPDQIMEMTVVGNTAMHHLFMGLDPQYLAMSPYPPVLTEAQDIKARDLGIQIGASAYVHLLPLKAGFVGSDAIAGILATGLHRQKETILFVGLGTNGEIVLGNKNRLLCCSTAAGPAFEGGHIRFGMRAASGAIERVKIHPNRYDVTVKTIHNQRPAGVCGSGIISAIAEMIRAGIIMSKGNFNEDIQSSRLRQGEDGWEFVLVW
;
A
#
# COMPACT_ATOMS: atom_id res chain seq x y z
N LEU A 1 -42.77 -11.03 11.71
CA LEU A 1 -42.34 -12.22 12.49
C LEU A 1 -43.04 -13.47 11.93
N PRO A 2 -42.51 -14.69 12.12
CA PRO A 2 -43.17 -15.90 11.64
C PRO A 2 -44.49 -16.13 12.39
N THR A 3 -45.50 -16.64 11.70
CA THR A 3 -46.81 -17.04 12.26
C THR A 3 -46.96 -18.56 12.19
N VAL A 4 -47.88 -19.12 13.00
CA VAL A 4 -48.15 -20.57 13.03
C VAL A 4 -48.50 -21.10 11.64
N ASP A 5 -49.19 -20.31 10.83
CA ASP A 5 -49.64 -20.71 9.48
C ASP A 5 -48.60 -20.48 8.38
N SER A 6 -47.45 -19.84 8.68
CA SER A 6 -46.41 -19.53 7.69
C SER A 6 -45.00 -19.63 8.29
N VAL A 7 -44.59 -20.87 8.54
CA VAL A 7 -43.24 -21.18 9.02
C VAL A 7 -42.27 -21.22 7.83
N LYS A 8 -41.67 -20.06 7.53
CA LYS A 8 -40.49 -19.99 6.65
C LYS A 8 -39.23 -19.83 7.48
N ALA A 9 -38.16 -20.52 7.09
CA ALA A 9 -36.85 -20.37 7.72
C ALA A 9 -36.31 -18.94 7.52
N ASP A 10 -35.49 -18.49 8.48
CA ASP A 10 -35.07 -17.10 8.62
C ASP A 10 -34.29 -16.58 7.40
N ARG A 11 -33.42 -17.43 6.83
CA ARG A 11 -32.69 -17.13 5.59
C ARG A 11 -33.65 -16.93 4.43
N GLU A 12 -34.58 -17.85 4.22
CA GLU A 12 -35.55 -17.83 3.12
C GLU A 12 -36.48 -16.62 3.24
N ARG A 13 -36.85 -16.23 4.47
CA ARG A 13 -37.61 -15.01 4.75
C ARG A 13 -36.83 -13.76 4.32
N LEU A 14 -35.55 -13.65 4.70
CA LEU A 14 -34.72 -12.52 4.32
C LEU A 14 -34.50 -12.47 2.80
N LEU A 15 -34.18 -13.60 2.17
CA LEU A 15 -33.98 -13.69 0.72
C LEU A 15 -35.25 -13.34 -0.07
N LEU A 16 -36.43 -13.75 0.42
CA LEU A 16 -37.69 -13.37 -0.19
C LEU A 16 -37.94 -11.86 -0.09
N ALA A 17 -37.73 -11.27 1.10
CA ALA A 17 -37.88 -9.84 1.30
C ALA A 17 -36.92 -9.03 0.40
N LEU A 18 -35.64 -9.44 0.29
CA LEU A 18 -34.67 -8.79 -0.58
C LEU A 18 -35.04 -8.91 -2.07
N LYS A 19 -35.64 -10.05 -2.47
CA LYS A 19 -36.14 -10.25 -3.83
C LYS A 19 -37.34 -9.37 -4.14
N GLU A 20 -38.30 -9.28 -3.24
CA GLU A 20 -39.53 -8.51 -3.41
C GLU A 20 -39.26 -6.99 -3.39
N SER A 21 -38.44 -6.52 -2.45
CA SER A 21 -38.17 -5.09 -2.28
C SER A 21 -37.10 -4.54 -3.22
N PHE A 22 -36.07 -5.33 -3.57
CA PHE A 22 -34.90 -4.83 -4.32
C PHE A 22 -34.59 -5.61 -5.61
N GLY A 23 -35.40 -6.61 -5.95
CA GLY A 23 -35.19 -7.44 -7.14
C GLY A 23 -33.94 -8.32 -7.09
N LEU A 24 -33.30 -8.47 -5.92
CA LEU A 24 -32.08 -9.26 -5.75
C LEU A 24 -32.42 -10.75 -5.74
N LYS A 25 -31.78 -11.52 -6.63
CA LYS A 25 -32.04 -12.94 -6.83
C LYS A 25 -30.74 -13.73 -6.69
N ARG A 26 -30.86 -14.99 -6.24
CA ARG A 26 -29.73 -15.95 -6.13
C ARG A 26 -28.59 -15.45 -5.23
N LEU A 27 -28.93 -14.73 -4.15
CA LEU A 27 -27.93 -14.33 -3.16
C LEU A 27 -27.42 -15.55 -2.38
N SER A 28 -26.10 -15.66 -2.25
CA SER A 28 -25.47 -16.48 -1.23
C SER A 28 -25.43 -15.73 0.10
N MET A 29 -25.14 -16.44 1.18
CA MET A 29 -24.96 -15.86 2.51
C MET A 29 -23.80 -16.58 3.17
N ASP A 30 -22.84 -15.82 3.69
CA ASP A 30 -21.70 -16.39 4.39
C ASP A 30 -22.16 -17.15 5.64
N PRO A 31 -21.55 -18.30 5.99
CA PRO A 31 -21.95 -19.07 7.17
C PRO A 31 -21.92 -18.28 8.49
N MET A 32 -21.03 -17.29 8.65
CA MET A 32 -21.01 -16.46 9.87
C MET A 32 -22.28 -15.61 10.01
N ILE A 33 -22.91 -15.25 8.89
CA ILE A 33 -24.16 -14.49 8.91
C ILE A 33 -25.34 -15.37 9.30
N LEU A 34 -25.36 -16.62 8.82
CA LEU A 34 -26.38 -17.59 9.21
C LEU A 34 -26.42 -17.82 10.73
N GLN A 35 -25.27 -17.77 11.40
CA GLN A 35 -25.19 -17.94 12.87
C GLN A 35 -25.86 -16.79 13.63
N LYS A 36 -25.72 -15.54 13.17
CA LYS A 36 -26.30 -14.37 13.85
C LYS A 36 -27.70 -13.99 13.36
N LEU A 37 -28.11 -14.50 12.21
CA LEU A 37 -29.36 -14.12 11.55
C LEU A 37 -30.61 -14.29 12.44
N PRO A 38 -30.79 -15.39 13.20
CA PRO A 38 -31.99 -15.58 14.01
C PRO A 38 -32.16 -14.51 15.10
N LYS A 39 -31.05 -14.13 15.74
CA LYS A 39 -31.04 -13.07 16.77
C LYS A 39 -31.30 -11.71 16.13
N THR A 40 -30.62 -11.42 15.02
CA THR A 40 -30.72 -10.15 14.31
C THR A 40 -32.15 -9.87 13.84
N LEU A 41 -32.80 -10.84 13.19
CA LEU A 41 -34.19 -10.71 12.70
C LEU A 41 -35.26 -10.53 13.79
N ARG A 42 -34.93 -10.84 15.05
CA ARG A 42 -35.86 -10.74 16.19
C ARG A 42 -35.52 -9.59 17.14
N SER A 43 -34.43 -8.89 16.90
CA SER A 43 -33.93 -7.82 17.78
C SER A 43 -34.73 -6.51 17.67
N THR A 44 -35.47 -6.32 16.58
CA THR A 44 -36.18 -5.08 16.28
C THR A 44 -37.44 -5.35 15.46
N GLU A 45 -38.49 -4.57 15.71
CA GLU A 45 -39.70 -4.55 14.89
C GLU A 45 -39.56 -3.65 13.65
N LYS A 46 -38.56 -2.74 13.65
CA LYS A 46 -38.35 -1.75 12.59
C LYS A 46 -37.69 -2.31 11.32
N GLY A 47 -37.29 -3.58 11.32
CA GLY A 47 -36.57 -4.22 10.22
C GLY A 47 -35.05 -4.20 10.42
N ILE A 48 -34.34 -4.84 9.49
CA ILE A 48 -32.87 -4.97 9.53
C ILE A 48 -32.27 -4.47 8.22
N THR A 49 -31.01 -4.06 8.24
CA THR A 49 -30.23 -3.75 7.04
C THR A 49 -29.37 -4.94 6.67
N ALA A 50 -29.33 -5.29 5.38
CA ALA A 50 -28.43 -6.32 4.85
C ALA A 50 -27.33 -5.67 4.02
N ILE A 51 -26.07 -5.99 4.31
CA ILE A 51 -24.91 -5.56 3.53
C ILE A 51 -24.59 -6.64 2.51
N ILE A 52 -24.56 -6.24 1.24
CA ILE A 52 -24.49 -7.16 0.10
C ILE A 52 -23.31 -6.80 -0.79
N ARG A 53 -22.36 -7.73 -0.93
CA ARG A 53 -21.21 -7.57 -1.82
C ARG A 53 -21.58 -7.97 -3.24
N ASP A 54 -21.23 -7.14 -4.22
CA ASP A 54 -21.41 -7.35 -5.67
C ASP A 54 -22.81 -7.82 -6.10
N ARG A 55 -23.84 -7.47 -5.32
CA ARG A 55 -25.22 -7.97 -5.50
C ARG A 55 -25.31 -9.51 -5.53
N ARG A 56 -24.35 -10.21 -4.93
CA ARG A 56 -24.20 -11.67 -4.98
C ARG A 56 -24.22 -12.33 -3.61
N GLU A 57 -23.60 -11.74 -2.60
CA GLU A 57 -23.48 -12.36 -1.28
C GLU A 57 -23.88 -11.39 -0.17
N ILE A 58 -24.69 -11.87 0.78
CA ILE A 58 -24.95 -11.16 2.03
C ILE A 58 -23.76 -11.41 2.96
N ILE A 59 -23.02 -10.34 3.25
CA ILE A 59 -21.80 -10.37 4.06
C ILE A 59 -22.01 -9.74 5.44
N ASP A 60 -23.11 -9.03 5.68
CA ASP A 60 -23.45 -8.58 7.02
C ASP A 60 -24.96 -8.29 7.15
N THR A 61 -25.45 -8.26 8.39
CA THR A 61 -26.79 -7.82 8.76
C THR A 61 -26.71 -6.94 10.00
N GLN A 62 -27.17 -5.70 9.90
CA GLN A 62 -27.10 -4.70 10.96
C GLN A 62 -28.50 -4.21 11.34
N ILE A 63 -28.59 -3.64 12.55
CA ILE A 63 -29.81 -3.05 13.11
C ILE A 63 -29.65 -1.54 13.26
N GLU A 64 -28.42 -1.04 13.19
CA GLU A 64 -28.05 0.34 13.49
C GLU A 64 -28.37 1.30 12.35
N ASP A 65 -28.70 2.53 12.74
CA ASP A 65 -28.89 3.72 11.92
C ASP A 65 -28.24 4.90 12.68
N PRO A 66 -27.21 5.58 12.14
CA PRO A 66 -26.66 5.42 10.80
C PRO A 66 -25.86 4.14 10.60
N LEU A 67 -25.80 3.68 9.33
CA LEU A 67 -25.01 2.53 8.93
C LEU A 67 -23.52 2.89 8.95
N ASN A 68 -22.74 2.26 9.82
CA ASN A 68 -21.29 2.38 9.81
C ASN A 68 -20.71 1.26 8.96
N LEU A 69 -20.39 1.57 7.70
CA LEU A 69 -19.80 0.62 6.75
C LEU A 69 -18.46 1.17 6.28
N ALA A 70 -17.38 0.54 6.74
CA ALA A 70 -16.03 0.95 6.41
C ALA A 70 -15.33 -0.04 5.48
N GLY A 71 -14.31 0.44 4.78
CA GLY A 71 -13.37 -0.35 4.03
C GLY A 71 -11.96 0.21 4.17
N ILE A 72 -10.94 -0.62 3.99
CA ILE A 72 -9.54 -0.20 4.14
C ILE A 72 -8.71 -0.55 2.90
N ALA A 73 -7.94 0.40 2.38
CA ALA A 73 -7.04 0.17 1.26
C ALA A 73 -5.59 0.17 1.76
N PHE A 74 -4.84 -0.89 1.44
CA PHE A 74 -3.42 -1.02 1.77
C PHE A 74 -2.54 -0.98 0.53
N ASP A 75 -1.52 -0.13 0.57
CA ASP A 75 -0.34 -0.19 -0.29
C ASP A 75 0.80 -0.86 0.48
N ILE A 76 1.17 -2.06 0.05
CA ILE A 76 2.24 -2.85 0.64
C ILE A 76 3.52 -2.63 -0.18
N GLY A 77 4.26 -1.57 0.17
CA GLY A 77 5.57 -1.32 -0.36
C GLY A 77 6.65 -2.21 0.27
N THR A 78 7.79 -2.33 -0.41
CA THR A 78 8.97 -3.05 0.12
C THR A 78 9.43 -2.41 1.43
N THR A 79 9.42 -1.09 1.50
CA THR A 79 9.95 -0.32 2.64
C THR A 79 8.87 0.14 3.63
N THR A 80 7.72 0.55 3.11
CA THR A 80 6.64 1.20 3.87
C THR A 80 5.30 0.57 3.51
N ILE A 81 4.44 0.39 4.51
CA ILE A 81 3.06 -0.05 4.35
C ILE A 81 2.16 1.12 4.72
N VAL A 82 1.18 1.45 3.88
CA VAL A 82 0.23 2.55 4.14
C VAL A 82 -1.20 2.04 4.03
N GLY A 83 -2.02 2.30 5.04
CA GLY A 83 -3.44 1.97 5.11
C GLY A 83 -4.31 3.22 5.08
N TYR A 84 -5.33 3.23 4.22
CA TYR A 84 -6.34 4.28 4.12
C TYR A 84 -7.70 3.70 4.51
N LEU A 85 -8.22 4.11 5.67
CA LEU A 85 -9.56 3.74 6.11
C LEU A 85 -10.58 4.70 5.50
N MET A 86 -11.63 4.14 4.91
CA MET A 86 -12.63 4.84 4.13
C MET A 86 -14.03 4.49 4.63
N ASP A 87 -14.91 5.48 4.63
CA ASP A 87 -16.35 5.28 4.73
C ASP A 87 -16.87 4.85 3.34
N LEU A 88 -17.52 3.68 3.26
CA LEU A 88 -17.99 3.12 1.99
C LEU A 88 -19.36 3.68 1.55
N ILE A 89 -20.05 4.43 2.41
CA ILE A 89 -21.30 5.11 2.09
C ILE A 89 -21.00 6.49 1.50
N THR A 90 -20.13 7.26 2.15
CA THR A 90 -19.80 8.64 1.74
C THR A 90 -18.61 8.70 0.79
N GLY A 91 -17.72 7.72 0.83
CA GLY A 91 -16.43 7.74 0.13
C GLY A 91 -15.37 8.61 0.82
N GLU A 92 -15.66 9.13 2.02
CA GLU A 92 -14.73 9.96 2.77
C GLU A 92 -13.63 9.12 3.42
N LYS A 93 -12.45 9.73 3.55
CA LYS A 93 -11.31 9.13 4.22
C LYS A 93 -11.40 9.39 5.72
N LEU A 94 -11.50 8.31 6.50
CA LEU A 94 -11.66 8.35 7.96
C LEU A 94 -10.31 8.50 8.67
N SER A 95 -9.31 7.71 8.29
CA SER A 95 -7.96 7.77 8.88
C SER A 95 -6.90 7.25 7.91
N VAL A 96 -5.63 7.58 8.19
CA VAL A 96 -4.47 7.06 7.42
C VAL A 96 -3.41 6.61 8.41
N GLN A 97 -3.01 5.35 8.31
CA GLN A 97 -1.91 4.80 9.08
C GLN A 97 -0.76 4.40 8.16
N SER A 98 0.46 4.49 8.67
CA SER A 98 1.64 4.04 7.94
C SER A 98 2.65 3.41 8.89
N GLY A 99 3.29 2.33 8.44
CA GLY A 99 4.30 1.61 9.21
C GLY A 99 5.49 1.20 8.36
N MET A 100 6.61 0.95 9.02
CA MET A 100 7.74 0.25 8.43
C MET A 100 7.32 -1.16 8.00
N ASN A 101 7.73 -1.61 6.82
CA ASN A 101 7.53 -3.00 6.47
C ASN A 101 8.40 -3.88 7.40
N PRO A 102 7.81 -4.76 8.23
CA PRO A 102 8.55 -5.55 9.22
C PRO A 102 9.44 -6.63 8.58
N GLN A 103 9.41 -6.76 7.25
CA GLN A 103 10.25 -7.68 6.50
C GLN A 103 11.65 -7.14 6.22
N ILE A 104 11.92 -5.85 6.46
CA ILE A 104 13.23 -5.21 6.21
C ILE A 104 14.40 -5.99 6.84
N PRO A 105 14.33 -6.46 8.10
CA PRO A 105 15.44 -7.24 8.69
C PRO A 105 15.76 -8.57 7.99
N TYR A 106 14.90 -9.01 7.06
CA TYR A 106 15.03 -10.25 6.30
C TYR A 106 15.36 -10.00 4.82
N GLY A 107 15.62 -8.74 4.46
CA GLY A 107 15.98 -8.33 3.11
C GLY A 107 15.58 -6.88 2.85
N ASP A 108 16.56 -6.08 2.42
CA ASP A 108 16.37 -4.67 2.09
C ASP A 108 15.58 -4.48 0.80
N ASP A 109 15.61 -5.46 -0.10
CA ASP A 109 14.91 -5.45 -1.37
C ASP A 109 14.08 -6.73 -1.61
N VAL A 110 13.40 -6.77 -2.76
CA VAL A 110 12.56 -7.91 -3.13
C VAL A 110 13.37 -9.19 -3.31
N ILE A 111 14.56 -9.12 -3.92
CA ILE A 111 15.36 -10.31 -4.27
C ILE A 111 15.93 -10.95 -3.01
N SER A 112 16.52 -10.15 -2.12
CA SER A 112 17.04 -10.60 -0.82
C SER A 112 15.96 -11.26 0.04
N ARG A 113 14.72 -10.73 0.04
CA ARG A 113 13.58 -11.38 0.72
C ARG A 113 13.19 -12.71 0.09
N ILE A 114 13.25 -12.82 -1.23
CA ILE A 114 12.99 -14.09 -1.93
C ILE A 114 14.07 -15.11 -1.55
N SER A 115 15.35 -14.71 -1.55
CA SER A 115 16.45 -15.56 -1.08
C SER A 115 16.25 -16.01 0.35
N PHE A 116 15.88 -15.11 1.27
CA PHE A 116 15.56 -15.48 2.66
C PHE A 116 14.45 -16.55 2.72
N CYS A 117 13.40 -16.44 1.90
CA CYS A 117 12.34 -17.45 1.88
C CYS A 117 12.81 -18.83 1.39
N GLN A 118 13.85 -18.87 0.56
CA GLN A 118 14.43 -20.11 0.03
C GLN A 118 15.44 -20.74 0.98
N GLU A 119 16.30 -19.92 1.58
CA GLU A 119 17.42 -20.35 2.41
C GLU A 119 16.97 -20.75 3.81
N GLU A 120 16.01 -20.02 4.38
CA GLU A 120 15.56 -20.26 5.74
C GLU A 120 14.37 -21.24 5.80
N PRO A 121 14.49 -22.32 6.59
CA PRO A 121 13.33 -23.18 6.87
C PRO A 121 12.18 -22.35 7.43
N GLN A 122 11.00 -22.45 6.80
CA GLN A 122 9.81 -21.66 7.15
C GLN A 122 9.95 -20.14 6.92
N GLY A 123 10.94 -19.70 6.14
CA GLY A 123 11.17 -18.28 5.83
C GLY A 123 9.92 -17.57 5.30
N LEU A 124 9.25 -18.17 4.30
CA LEU A 124 7.98 -17.65 3.75
C LEU A 124 6.89 -17.47 4.83
N LYS A 125 6.70 -18.49 5.68
CA LYS A 125 5.70 -18.45 6.75
C LYS A 125 6.00 -17.32 7.74
N LYS A 126 7.28 -17.11 8.06
CA LYS A 126 7.75 -16.06 8.95
C LYS A 126 7.48 -14.67 8.36
N VAL A 127 7.94 -14.38 7.15
CA VAL A 127 7.75 -13.06 6.53
C VAL A 127 6.28 -12.75 6.26
N ARG A 128 5.46 -13.76 5.92
CA ARG A 128 4.01 -13.61 5.83
C ARG A 128 3.40 -13.26 7.18
N SER A 129 3.75 -13.99 8.24
CA SER A 129 3.18 -13.74 9.57
C SER A 129 3.48 -12.32 10.07
N LEU A 130 4.68 -11.82 9.82
CA LEU A 130 5.07 -10.44 10.16
C LEU A 130 4.23 -9.43 9.39
N MET A 131 4.01 -9.65 8.09
CA MET A 131 3.18 -8.78 7.27
C MET A 131 1.72 -8.77 7.75
N VAL A 132 1.12 -9.93 8.00
CA VAL A 132 -0.26 -10.03 8.51
C VAL A 132 -0.39 -9.37 9.88
N GLN A 133 0.58 -9.56 10.78
CA GLN A 133 0.60 -8.88 12.08
C GLN A 133 0.65 -7.37 11.93
N SER A 134 1.54 -6.86 11.08
CA SER A 134 1.67 -5.43 10.82
C SER A 134 0.39 -4.83 10.21
N LEU A 135 -0.25 -5.51 9.26
CA LEU A 135 -1.52 -5.08 8.70
C LEU A 135 -2.62 -5.01 9.77
N ASN A 136 -2.72 -6.02 10.64
CA ASN A 136 -3.71 -6.03 11.73
C ASN A 136 -3.45 -4.89 12.73
N THR A 137 -2.19 -4.62 13.10
CA THR A 137 -1.85 -3.47 13.94
C THR A 137 -2.28 -2.15 13.29
N LEU A 138 -1.98 -1.95 12.01
CA LEU A 138 -2.38 -0.73 11.29
C LEU A 138 -3.92 -0.62 11.15
N ILE A 139 -4.63 -1.75 11.02
CA ILE A 139 -6.10 -1.80 11.03
C ILE A 139 -6.63 -1.33 12.38
N ASP A 140 -6.11 -1.88 13.48
CA ASP A 140 -6.54 -1.53 14.84
C ASP A 140 -6.30 -0.04 15.14
N GLU A 141 -5.13 0.47 14.77
CA GLU A 141 -4.79 1.89 14.89
C GLU A 141 -5.74 2.77 14.05
N ALA A 142 -5.99 2.40 12.80
CA ALA A 142 -6.87 3.13 11.90
C ALA A 142 -8.32 3.16 12.41
N ALA A 143 -8.84 2.02 12.87
CA ALA A 143 -10.18 1.89 13.41
C ALA A 143 -10.35 2.67 14.72
N SER A 144 -9.35 2.59 15.60
CA SER A 144 -9.31 3.33 16.87
C SER A 144 -9.34 4.85 16.65
N GLU A 145 -8.52 5.37 15.72
CA GLU A 145 -8.52 6.81 15.39
C GLU A 145 -9.87 7.27 14.81
N ALA A 146 -10.52 6.42 14.00
CA ALA A 146 -11.82 6.71 13.43
C ALA A 146 -13.00 6.48 14.40
N GLY A 147 -12.76 5.92 15.59
CA GLY A 147 -13.79 5.62 16.58
C GLY A 147 -14.76 4.51 16.16
N ILE A 148 -14.32 3.60 15.28
CA ILE A 148 -15.10 2.45 14.81
C ILE A 148 -14.48 1.14 15.32
N ALA A 149 -15.27 0.07 15.31
CA ALA A 149 -14.76 -1.27 15.59
C ALA A 149 -14.23 -1.94 14.30
N PRO A 150 -13.14 -2.73 14.34
CA PRO A 150 -12.60 -3.42 13.17
C PRO A 150 -13.60 -4.35 12.46
N ASP A 151 -14.61 -4.86 13.18
CA ASP A 151 -15.67 -5.69 12.63
C ASP A 151 -16.64 -4.94 11.69
N GLN A 152 -16.63 -3.60 11.73
CA GLN A 152 -17.37 -2.72 10.81
C GLN A 152 -16.63 -2.51 9.48
N ILE A 153 -15.38 -2.97 9.38
CA ILE A 153 -14.60 -2.95 8.14
C ILE A 153 -14.98 -4.20 7.32
N MET A 154 -15.70 -3.99 6.21
CA MET A 154 -16.30 -5.08 5.43
C MET A 154 -15.59 -5.38 4.11
N GLU A 155 -14.68 -4.50 3.67
CA GLU A 155 -13.88 -4.68 2.47
C GLU A 155 -12.46 -4.17 2.71
N MET A 156 -11.46 -4.93 2.28
CA MET A 156 -10.06 -4.51 2.25
C MET A 156 -9.53 -4.63 0.83
N THR A 157 -8.93 -3.58 0.28
CA THR A 157 -8.22 -3.64 -1.01
C THR A 157 -6.72 -3.64 -0.76
N VAL A 158 -5.96 -4.51 -1.45
CA VAL A 158 -4.51 -4.60 -1.30
C VAL A 158 -3.83 -4.41 -2.66
N VAL A 159 -2.84 -3.53 -2.67
CA VAL A 159 -1.93 -3.31 -3.79
C VAL A 159 -0.49 -3.42 -3.34
N GLY A 160 0.40 -3.72 -4.26
CA GLY A 160 1.84 -3.80 -4.01
C GLY A 160 2.55 -4.43 -5.20
N ASN A 161 3.88 -4.40 -5.18
CA ASN A 161 4.63 -5.13 -6.19
C ASN A 161 4.36 -6.63 -6.09
N THR A 162 4.63 -7.35 -7.17
CA THR A 162 4.31 -8.78 -7.30
C THR A 162 4.88 -9.64 -6.17
N ALA A 163 6.09 -9.33 -5.68
CA ALA A 163 6.66 -10.08 -4.56
C ALA A 163 5.95 -9.80 -3.24
N MET A 164 5.65 -8.53 -2.92
CA MET A 164 4.88 -8.19 -1.71
C MET A 164 3.50 -8.86 -1.72
N HIS A 165 2.85 -8.91 -2.89
CA HIS A 165 1.61 -9.65 -3.07
C HIS A 165 1.78 -11.15 -2.76
N HIS A 166 2.83 -11.80 -3.29
CA HIS A 166 3.08 -13.23 -3.03
C HIS A 166 3.37 -13.50 -1.55
N LEU A 167 4.19 -12.67 -0.91
CA LEU A 167 4.52 -12.81 0.52
C LEU A 167 3.30 -12.62 1.41
N PHE A 168 2.41 -11.67 1.09
CA PHE A 168 1.15 -11.48 1.79
C PHE A 168 0.25 -12.71 1.69
N MET A 169 0.08 -13.24 0.48
CA MET A 169 -0.75 -14.42 0.24
C MET A 169 -0.11 -15.73 0.75
N GLY A 170 1.19 -15.74 1.04
CA GLY A 170 1.93 -16.96 1.35
C GLY A 170 2.17 -17.85 0.14
N LEU A 171 2.24 -17.24 -1.05
CA LEU A 171 2.62 -17.92 -2.27
C LEU A 171 4.14 -17.96 -2.37
N ASP A 172 4.68 -19.09 -2.83
CA ASP A 172 6.11 -19.25 -3.04
C ASP A 172 6.64 -18.24 -4.09
N PRO A 173 7.51 -17.30 -3.70
CA PRO A 173 8.00 -16.28 -4.61
C PRO A 173 9.27 -16.71 -5.34
N GLN A 174 9.77 -17.93 -5.16
CA GLN A 174 11.07 -18.38 -5.67
C GLN A 174 11.30 -18.05 -7.15
N TYR A 175 10.32 -18.36 -7.99
CA TYR A 175 10.46 -18.19 -9.43
C TYR A 175 10.33 -16.73 -9.89
N LEU A 176 9.97 -15.78 -9.02
CA LEU A 176 10.04 -14.35 -9.34
C LEU A 176 11.49 -13.86 -9.49
N ALA A 177 12.44 -14.52 -8.83
CA ALA A 177 13.87 -14.21 -8.92
C ALA A 177 14.61 -15.02 -10.01
N MET A 178 13.92 -15.96 -10.68
CA MET A 178 14.53 -16.86 -11.65
C MET A 178 13.92 -16.66 -13.03
N SER A 179 14.75 -16.35 -14.03
CA SER A 179 14.29 -16.25 -15.42
C SER A 179 13.52 -17.51 -15.84
N PRO A 180 12.31 -17.38 -16.45
CA PRO A 180 11.72 -16.18 -17.06
C PRO A 180 10.81 -15.33 -16.12
N TYR A 181 11.05 -15.39 -14.81
CA TYR A 181 10.39 -14.60 -13.77
C TYR A 181 8.86 -14.79 -13.64
N PRO A 182 8.32 -16.03 -13.72
CA PRO A 182 6.88 -16.24 -13.69
C PRO A 182 6.29 -15.98 -12.29
N PRO A 183 5.23 -15.17 -12.18
CA PRO A 183 4.42 -15.14 -10.96
C PRO A 183 3.52 -16.39 -10.89
N VAL A 184 3.10 -16.74 -9.67
CA VAL A 184 2.14 -17.83 -9.43
C VAL A 184 0.78 -17.53 -10.05
N LEU A 185 0.35 -16.26 -10.00
CA LEU A 185 -0.92 -15.80 -10.54
C LEU A 185 -0.80 -14.36 -11.06
N THR A 186 -1.75 -13.97 -11.91
CA THR A 186 -1.87 -12.59 -12.41
C THR A 186 -3.29 -12.03 -12.31
N GLU A 187 -4.30 -12.88 -12.22
CA GLU A 187 -5.69 -12.45 -12.07
C GLU A 187 -5.97 -11.87 -10.68
N ALA A 188 -6.93 -10.95 -10.60
CA ALA A 188 -7.40 -10.40 -9.34
C ALA A 188 -7.96 -11.50 -8.43
N GLN A 189 -7.82 -11.33 -7.11
CA GLN A 189 -8.27 -12.33 -6.14
C GLN A 189 -9.23 -11.69 -5.12
N ASP A 190 -10.34 -12.38 -4.85
CA ASP A 190 -11.27 -12.05 -3.76
C ASP A 190 -11.24 -13.19 -2.74
N ILE A 191 -10.70 -12.91 -1.55
CA ILE A 191 -10.51 -13.91 -0.50
C ILE A 191 -11.18 -13.43 0.78
N LYS A 192 -11.81 -14.33 1.56
CA LYS A 192 -12.34 -13.93 2.87
C LYS A 192 -11.18 -13.49 3.77
N ALA A 193 -11.33 -12.36 4.44
CA ALA A 193 -10.28 -11.78 5.28
C ALA A 193 -9.76 -12.76 6.35
N ARG A 194 -10.68 -13.53 6.94
CA ARG A 194 -10.39 -14.58 7.94
C ARG A 194 -9.44 -15.68 7.43
N ASP A 195 -9.48 -16.00 6.14
CA ASP A 195 -8.64 -17.05 5.55
C ASP A 195 -7.20 -16.55 5.35
N LEU A 196 -7.00 -15.23 5.30
CA LEU A 196 -5.68 -14.59 5.28
C LEU A 196 -5.16 -14.22 6.67
N GLY A 197 -5.96 -14.39 7.73
CA GLY A 197 -5.63 -13.97 9.09
C GLY A 197 -5.78 -12.48 9.34
N ILE A 198 -6.55 -11.78 8.49
CA ILE A 198 -6.87 -10.35 8.65
C ILE A 198 -8.09 -10.21 9.56
N GLN A 199 -7.97 -9.34 10.57
CA GLN A 199 -8.92 -9.18 11.67
C GLN A 199 -9.87 -8.00 11.42
N ILE A 200 -10.71 -8.16 10.40
CA ILE A 200 -11.83 -7.25 10.10
C ILE A 200 -13.15 -8.02 10.19
N GLY A 201 -14.25 -7.49 9.64
CA GLY A 201 -15.56 -8.15 9.65
C GLY A 201 -15.50 -9.64 9.29
N ALA A 202 -16.21 -10.49 10.04
CA ALA A 202 -16.06 -11.95 9.96
C ALA A 202 -16.37 -12.56 8.57
N SER A 203 -17.15 -11.86 7.75
CA SER A 203 -17.50 -12.24 6.37
C SER A 203 -16.95 -11.26 5.33
N ALA A 204 -16.08 -10.33 5.75
CA ALA A 204 -15.42 -9.34 4.91
C ALA A 204 -14.46 -9.98 3.90
N TYR A 205 -14.16 -9.22 2.85
CA TYR A 205 -13.25 -9.62 1.79
C TYR A 205 -11.96 -8.82 1.78
N VAL A 206 -10.90 -9.49 1.34
CA VAL A 206 -9.68 -8.88 0.84
C VAL A 206 -9.68 -9.03 -0.68
N HIS A 207 -9.73 -7.90 -1.37
CA HIS A 207 -9.58 -7.78 -2.81
C HIS A 207 -8.12 -7.45 -3.15
N LEU A 208 -7.43 -8.35 -3.83
CA LEU A 208 -6.11 -8.10 -4.40
C LEU A 208 -6.25 -7.76 -5.88
N LEU A 209 -5.70 -6.61 -6.27
CA LEU A 209 -5.68 -6.19 -7.67
C LEU A 209 -4.83 -7.16 -8.52
N PRO A 210 -5.11 -7.25 -9.84
CA PRO A 210 -4.35 -8.13 -10.72
C PRO A 210 -2.88 -7.69 -10.81
N LEU A 211 -2.02 -8.61 -11.21
CA LEU A 211 -0.58 -8.41 -11.43
C LEU A 211 -0.29 -8.44 -12.93
N LYS A 212 0.72 -7.69 -13.37
CA LYS A 212 1.10 -7.67 -14.79
C LYS A 212 2.23 -8.65 -15.13
N ALA A 213 3.25 -8.72 -14.29
CA ALA A 213 4.45 -9.55 -14.50
C ALA A 213 5.21 -9.75 -13.18
N GLY A 214 6.31 -10.51 -13.20
CA GLY A 214 7.13 -10.76 -12.00
C GLY A 214 7.64 -9.50 -11.30
N PHE A 215 7.88 -8.41 -12.03
CA PHE A 215 8.36 -7.12 -11.50
C PHE A 215 7.43 -5.93 -11.77
N VAL A 216 6.23 -6.17 -12.29
CA VAL A 216 5.21 -5.11 -12.45
C VAL A 216 3.95 -5.58 -11.74
N GLY A 217 3.76 -5.07 -10.53
CA GLY A 217 2.69 -5.48 -9.64
C GLY A 217 1.42 -4.66 -9.76
N SER A 218 0.57 -4.82 -8.76
CA SER A 218 -0.73 -4.17 -8.69
C SER A 218 -0.64 -2.72 -8.23
N ASP A 219 0.46 -2.33 -7.58
CA ASP A 219 0.83 -0.95 -7.28
C ASP A 219 0.91 -0.07 -8.54
N ALA A 220 1.58 -0.54 -9.59
CA ALA A 220 1.63 0.15 -10.88
C ALA A 220 0.24 0.24 -11.52
N ILE A 221 -0.56 -0.81 -11.40
CA ILE A 221 -1.95 -0.83 -11.91
C ILE A 221 -2.82 0.15 -11.13
N ALA A 222 -2.67 0.25 -9.81
CA ALA A 222 -3.34 1.24 -8.99
C ALA A 222 -2.97 2.67 -9.42
N GLY A 223 -1.71 2.93 -9.73
CA GLY A 223 -1.26 4.20 -10.31
C GLY A 223 -1.92 4.51 -11.66
N ILE A 224 -2.04 3.51 -12.55
CA ILE A 224 -2.76 3.65 -13.83
C ILE A 224 -4.24 3.99 -13.62
N LEU A 225 -4.89 3.37 -12.63
CA LEU A 225 -6.30 3.61 -12.32
C LEU A 225 -6.50 5.00 -11.72
N ALA A 226 -5.68 5.38 -10.73
CA ALA A 226 -5.74 6.64 -10.02
C ALA A 226 -5.51 7.85 -10.93
N THR A 227 -4.52 7.76 -11.83
CA THR A 227 -4.24 8.81 -12.83
C THR A 227 -5.25 8.84 -13.98
N GLY A 228 -5.96 7.73 -14.19
CA GLY A 228 -6.85 7.58 -15.35
C GLY A 228 -6.12 7.60 -16.69
N LEU A 229 -4.80 7.38 -16.74
CA LEU A 229 -4.02 7.45 -17.99
C LEU A 229 -4.53 6.49 -19.07
N HIS A 230 -5.11 5.36 -18.64
CA HIS A 230 -5.74 4.35 -19.51
C HIS A 230 -7.04 4.83 -20.18
N ARG A 231 -7.51 6.03 -19.88
CA ARG A 231 -8.69 6.67 -20.50
C ARG A 231 -8.31 7.85 -21.41
N GLN A 232 -7.05 8.27 -21.40
CA GLN A 232 -6.59 9.46 -22.11
C GLN A 232 -6.33 9.16 -23.58
N LYS A 233 -6.45 10.17 -24.45
CA LYS A 233 -6.14 10.03 -25.88
C LYS A 233 -4.64 10.23 -26.12
N GLU A 234 -4.06 11.16 -25.37
CA GLU A 234 -2.67 11.54 -25.39
C GLU A 234 -1.78 10.42 -24.82
N THR A 235 -0.57 10.30 -25.36
CA THR A 235 0.44 9.40 -24.81
C THR A 235 1.02 10.00 -23.53
N ILE A 236 0.89 9.26 -22.44
CA ILE A 236 1.35 9.65 -21.10
C ILE A 236 2.49 8.72 -20.68
N LEU A 237 3.53 9.29 -20.10
CA LEU A 237 4.58 8.58 -19.39
C LEU A 237 4.33 8.72 -17.88
N PHE A 238 3.97 7.61 -17.24
CA PHE A 238 3.91 7.49 -15.79
C PHE A 238 5.20 6.84 -15.29
N VAL A 239 5.77 7.42 -14.24
CA VAL A 239 6.98 6.94 -13.59
C VAL A 239 6.72 6.84 -12.09
N GLY A 240 6.63 5.62 -11.59
CA GLY A 240 6.69 5.30 -10.16
C GLY A 240 8.14 5.29 -9.72
N LEU A 241 8.46 6.07 -8.68
CA LEU A 241 9.79 6.12 -8.10
C LEU A 241 9.74 5.57 -6.68
N GLY A 242 10.31 4.39 -6.48
CA GLY A 242 10.59 3.80 -5.18
C GLY A 242 11.85 2.93 -5.26
N THR A 243 11.90 1.91 -4.41
CA THR A 243 12.96 0.90 -4.42
C THR A 243 13.10 0.26 -5.81
N ASN A 244 11.97 0.03 -6.47
CA ASN A 244 11.87 -0.27 -7.90
C ASN A 244 11.37 0.98 -8.65
N GLY A 245 11.76 1.09 -9.91
CA GLY A 245 11.27 2.10 -10.83
C GLY A 245 10.30 1.50 -11.84
N GLU A 246 8.99 1.63 -11.61
CA GLU A 246 7.97 1.24 -12.57
C GLU A 246 7.70 2.35 -13.58
N ILE A 247 7.76 2.02 -14.86
CA ILE A 247 7.49 2.96 -15.94
C ILE A 247 6.34 2.42 -16.78
N VAL A 248 5.35 3.27 -17.03
CA VAL A 248 4.21 2.97 -17.90
C VAL A 248 4.09 4.04 -18.98
N LEU A 249 4.08 3.64 -20.24
CA LEU A 249 3.92 4.54 -21.39
C LEU A 249 2.68 4.12 -22.19
N GLY A 250 1.76 5.05 -22.43
CA GLY A 250 0.66 4.79 -23.35
C GLY A 250 -0.56 5.66 -23.16
N ASN A 251 -1.69 5.15 -23.62
CA ASN A 251 -2.99 5.82 -23.63
C ASN A 251 -4.13 4.80 -23.65
N LYS A 252 -5.37 5.24 -23.93
CA LYS A 252 -6.55 4.37 -23.99
C LYS A 252 -6.50 3.20 -24.98
N ASN A 253 -5.62 3.27 -25.98
CA ASN A 253 -5.53 2.22 -27.01
C ASN A 253 -4.50 1.15 -26.64
N ARG A 254 -3.41 1.53 -25.97
CA ARG A 254 -2.32 0.61 -25.59
C ARG A 254 -1.51 1.18 -24.44
N LEU A 255 -1.13 0.31 -23.52
CA LEU A 255 -0.18 0.57 -22.44
C LEU A 255 1.01 -0.37 -22.57
N LEU A 256 2.21 0.17 -22.39
CA LEU A 256 3.47 -0.54 -22.25
C LEU A 256 3.98 -0.30 -20.84
N CYS A 257 4.59 -1.32 -20.24
CA CYS A 257 5.18 -1.20 -18.90
C CYS A 257 6.52 -1.90 -18.84
N CYS A 258 7.41 -1.38 -18.01
CA CYS A 258 8.64 -2.03 -17.58
C CYS A 258 8.94 -1.67 -16.13
N SER A 259 9.82 -2.44 -15.50
CA SER A 259 10.38 -2.14 -14.19
C SER A 259 11.90 -2.14 -14.29
N THR A 260 12.54 -1.31 -13.49
CA THR A 260 14.00 -1.25 -13.36
C THR A 260 14.39 -1.26 -11.88
N ALA A 261 15.52 -1.88 -11.56
CA ALA A 261 16.14 -1.68 -10.27
C ALA A 261 16.61 -0.21 -10.18
N ALA A 262 16.04 0.55 -9.27
CA ALA A 262 16.41 1.95 -9.02
C ALA A 262 17.27 2.09 -7.76
N GLY A 263 16.96 1.29 -6.74
CA GLY A 263 17.60 1.36 -5.43
C GLY A 263 16.97 2.44 -4.53
N PRO A 264 17.16 2.36 -3.20
CA PRO A 264 16.41 3.17 -2.24
C PRO A 264 16.98 4.58 -2.03
N ALA A 265 17.83 5.09 -2.94
CA ALA A 265 18.53 6.37 -2.75
C ALA A 265 17.56 7.53 -2.49
N PHE A 266 16.45 7.61 -3.24
CA PHE A 266 15.42 8.64 -3.03
C PHE A 266 14.53 8.41 -1.82
N GLU A 267 14.58 7.23 -1.21
CA GLU A 267 13.98 6.95 0.10
C GLU A 267 14.94 7.31 1.26
N GLY A 268 16.16 7.78 0.94
CA GLY A 268 17.24 8.05 1.89
C GLY A 268 18.09 6.82 2.22
N GLY A 269 17.85 5.67 1.58
CA GLY A 269 18.60 4.44 1.80
C GLY A 269 20.00 4.49 1.16
N HIS A 270 20.98 3.87 1.84
CA HIS A 270 22.39 3.84 1.43
C HIS A 270 23.05 5.20 1.19
N ILE A 271 22.50 6.27 1.77
CA ILE A 271 23.11 7.59 1.82
C ILE A 271 23.46 7.89 3.27
N ARG A 272 24.73 8.22 3.56
CA ARG A 272 25.26 8.36 4.94
C ARG A 272 24.40 9.23 5.86
N PHE A 273 23.90 10.35 5.34
CA PHE A 273 22.97 11.25 6.03
C PHE A 273 21.58 11.28 5.38
N GLY A 274 21.25 10.24 4.62
CA GLY A 274 19.93 10.05 4.04
C GLY A 274 18.92 9.70 5.11
N MET A 275 17.73 10.27 5.01
CA MET A 275 16.60 9.92 5.85
C MET A 275 15.30 10.06 5.08
N ARG A 276 14.20 9.54 5.61
CA ARG A 276 12.88 9.76 5.01
C ARG A 276 12.40 11.20 5.16
N ALA A 277 11.39 11.55 4.38
CA ALA A 277 10.68 12.82 4.54
C ALA A 277 9.95 12.83 5.91
N ALA A 278 10.60 13.42 6.91
CA ALA A 278 10.11 13.59 8.25
C ALA A 278 10.58 14.94 8.81
N SER A 279 10.05 15.33 9.97
CA SER A 279 10.43 16.58 10.65
C SER A 279 11.96 16.70 10.77
N GLY A 280 12.53 17.83 10.33
CA GLY A 280 13.98 18.07 10.32
C GLY A 280 14.74 17.50 9.12
N ALA A 281 14.09 16.74 8.22
CA ALA A 281 14.72 16.34 6.97
C ALA A 281 14.88 17.54 6.03
N ILE A 282 16.07 17.70 5.44
CA ILE A 282 16.35 18.71 4.42
C ILE A 282 15.61 18.30 3.14
N GLU A 283 14.66 19.13 2.69
CA GLU A 283 13.86 18.92 1.47
C GLU A 283 14.32 19.81 0.31
N ARG A 284 15.10 20.85 0.59
CA ARG A 284 15.61 21.77 -0.43
C ARG A 284 16.95 22.34 -0.01
N VAL A 285 17.85 22.43 -0.98
CA VAL A 285 19.18 23.02 -0.86
C VAL A 285 19.31 24.14 -1.88
N LYS A 286 20.01 25.20 -1.51
CA LYS A 286 20.51 26.24 -2.42
C LYS A 286 21.99 26.45 -2.13
N ILE A 287 22.80 26.52 -3.19
CA ILE A 287 24.24 26.76 -3.08
C ILE A 287 24.59 28.01 -3.87
N HIS A 288 25.25 28.98 -3.21
CA HIS A 288 25.70 30.18 -3.91
C HIS A 288 26.82 29.82 -4.89
N PRO A 289 26.73 30.24 -6.18
CA PRO A 289 27.79 29.99 -7.14
C PRO A 289 29.09 30.67 -6.67
N ASN A 290 30.23 29.98 -6.74
CA ASN A 290 31.57 30.45 -6.37
C ASN A 290 31.86 30.67 -4.86
N ARG A 291 30.88 31.10 -4.06
CA ARG A 291 31.06 31.24 -2.59
C ARG A 291 30.82 29.94 -1.85
N TYR A 292 30.03 29.04 -2.43
CA TYR A 292 29.65 27.75 -1.83
C TYR A 292 28.92 27.89 -0.49
N ASP A 293 28.33 29.06 -0.22
CA ASP A 293 27.41 29.27 0.89
C ASP A 293 26.15 28.42 0.68
N VAL A 294 25.76 27.65 1.70
CA VAL A 294 24.63 26.72 1.63
C VAL A 294 23.47 27.24 2.45
N THR A 295 22.27 27.25 1.85
CA THR A 295 21.01 27.45 2.57
C THR A 295 20.14 26.22 2.40
N VAL A 296 19.55 25.73 3.48
CA VAL A 296 18.68 24.55 3.47
C VAL A 296 17.28 24.91 3.97
N LYS A 297 16.27 24.19 3.46
CA LYS A 297 14.92 24.18 4.02
C LYS A 297 14.63 22.78 4.55
N THR A 298 14.09 22.70 5.76
CA THR A 298 13.70 21.45 6.40
C THR A 298 12.19 21.32 6.50
N ILE A 299 11.70 20.08 6.51
CA ILE A 299 10.31 19.78 6.81
C ILE A 299 9.99 20.25 8.24
N HIS A 300 8.87 20.95 8.39
CA HIS A 300 8.42 21.60 9.64
C HIS A 300 9.39 22.65 10.23
N ASN A 301 10.35 23.15 9.44
CA ASN A 301 11.34 24.14 9.86
C ASN A 301 12.11 23.75 11.14
N GLN A 302 12.32 22.45 11.37
CA GLN A 302 13.11 21.96 12.50
C GLN A 302 14.61 21.94 12.19
N ARG A 303 15.43 21.73 13.22
CA ARG A 303 16.89 21.56 13.05
C ARG A 303 17.17 20.42 12.06
N PRO A 304 18.10 20.60 11.10
CA PRO A 304 18.46 19.54 10.16
C PRO A 304 18.93 18.27 10.87
N ALA A 305 18.32 17.13 10.53
CA ALA A 305 18.67 15.81 11.06
C ALA A 305 19.21 14.85 9.98
N GLY A 306 19.02 15.20 8.70
CA GLY A 306 19.41 14.41 7.54
C GLY A 306 18.80 14.98 6.26
N VAL A 307 18.94 14.27 5.14
CA VAL A 307 18.50 14.69 3.81
C VAL A 307 17.48 13.70 3.27
N CYS A 308 16.28 14.17 2.89
CA CYS A 308 15.29 13.31 2.22
C CYS A 308 15.46 13.29 0.70
N GLY A 309 14.71 12.43 0.00
CA GLY A 309 14.84 12.25 -1.46
C GLY A 309 14.79 13.55 -2.27
N SER A 310 13.85 14.44 -1.97
CA SER A 310 13.78 15.77 -2.61
C SER A 310 15.00 16.62 -2.29
N GLY A 311 15.50 16.56 -1.06
CA GLY A 311 16.74 17.20 -0.64
C GLY A 311 17.96 16.65 -1.36
N ILE A 312 18.05 15.33 -1.58
CA ILE A 312 19.14 14.68 -2.32
C ILE A 312 19.15 15.19 -3.77
N ILE A 313 18.00 15.15 -4.45
CA ILE A 313 17.86 15.68 -5.81
C ILE A 313 18.26 17.17 -5.86
N SER A 314 17.76 17.96 -4.91
CA SER A 314 18.07 19.39 -4.82
C SER A 314 19.56 19.64 -4.58
N ALA A 315 20.20 18.88 -3.70
CA ALA A 315 21.61 19.04 -3.35
C ALA A 315 22.50 18.69 -4.55
N ILE A 316 22.27 17.54 -5.19
CA ILE A 316 23.02 17.13 -6.39
C ILE A 316 22.85 18.16 -7.51
N ALA A 317 21.62 18.61 -7.78
CA ALA A 317 21.36 19.61 -8.81
C ALA A 317 22.09 20.94 -8.56
N GLU A 318 22.10 21.43 -7.33
CA GLU A 318 22.80 22.66 -6.96
C GLU A 318 24.32 22.49 -7.01
N MET A 319 24.84 21.33 -6.59
CA MET A 319 26.28 21.04 -6.66
C MET A 319 26.76 20.96 -8.11
N ILE A 320 25.98 20.38 -9.02
CA ILE A 320 26.29 20.39 -10.46
C ILE A 320 26.30 21.82 -11.00
N ARG A 321 25.28 22.64 -10.67
CA ARG A 321 25.21 24.05 -11.12
C ARG A 321 26.36 24.89 -10.59
N ALA A 322 26.82 24.63 -9.37
CA ALA A 322 27.94 25.33 -8.74
C ALA A 322 29.31 24.78 -9.17
N GLY A 323 29.36 23.76 -10.02
CA GLY A 323 30.61 23.12 -10.46
C GLY A 323 31.31 22.29 -9.39
N ILE A 324 30.64 21.99 -8.28
CA ILE A 324 31.13 21.15 -7.18
C ILE A 324 31.21 19.69 -7.61
N ILE A 325 30.20 19.22 -8.35
CA ILE A 325 30.15 17.87 -8.93
C ILE A 325 30.29 17.98 -10.45
N MET A 326 31.22 17.22 -11.02
CA MET A 326 31.43 17.13 -12.45
C MET A 326 30.46 16.13 -13.12
N SER A 327 30.44 16.11 -14.45
CA SER A 327 29.51 15.29 -15.25
C SER A 327 29.62 13.77 -15.02
N LYS A 328 30.74 13.28 -14.48
CA LYS A 328 30.95 11.86 -14.13
C LYS A 328 30.61 11.55 -12.67
N GLY A 329 30.12 12.53 -11.90
CA GLY A 329 29.77 12.37 -10.48
C GLY A 329 30.92 12.60 -9.50
N ASN A 330 32.15 12.82 -9.98
CA ASN A 330 33.29 13.14 -9.13
C ASN A 330 33.25 14.60 -8.65
N PHE A 331 33.78 14.84 -7.45
CA PHE A 331 33.95 16.19 -6.93
C PHE A 331 35.04 16.95 -7.71
N ASN A 332 34.88 18.26 -7.80
CA ASN A 332 35.88 19.16 -8.35
C ASN A 332 36.92 19.54 -7.29
N GLU A 333 38.06 18.86 -7.34
CA GLU A 333 39.14 19.00 -6.34
C GLU A 333 39.85 20.36 -6.38
N ASP A 334 39.67 21.14 -7.46
CA ASP A 334 40.23 22.50 -7.58
C ASP A 334 39.47 23.52 -6.72
N ILE A 335 38.30 23.15 -6.18
CA ILE A 335 37.49 24.04 -5.34
C ILE A 335 38.13 24.19 -3.96
N GLN A 336 38.54 25.40 -3.65
CA GLN A 336 38.97 25.78 -2.31
C GLN A 336 37.78 26.26 -1.47
N SER A 337 37.15 25.32 -0.76
CA SER A 337 36.08 25.60 0.20
C SER A 337 36.23 24.71 1.43
N SER A 338 36.04 25.25 2.63
CA SER A 338 36.06 24.44 3.86
C SER A 338 34.98 23.36 3.89
N ARG A 339 33.92 23.51 3.09
CA ARG A 339 32.85 22.53 2.96
C ARG A 339 33.23 21.32 2.12
N LEU A 340 34.18 21.43 1.19
CA LEU A 340 34.65 20.30 0.39
C LEU A 340 35.91 19.71 1.05
N ARG A 341 35.81 18.48 1.57
CA ARG A 341 36.90 17.86 2.34
C ARG A 341 36.97 16.36 2.11
N GLN A 342 38.08 15.75 2.54
CA GLN A 342 38.21 14.29 2.60
C GLN A 342 37.52 13.74 3.84
N GLY A 343 36.74 12.68 3.65
CA GLY A 343 36.12 11.87 4.69
C GLY A 343 36.39 10.37 4.47
N GLU A 344 35.72 9.52 5.24
CA GLU A 344 35.97 8.06 5.21
C GLU A 344 35.55 7.39 3.88
N ASP A 345 34.53 7.91 3.20
CA ASP A 345 34.03 7.40 1.91
C ASP A 345 34.61 8.17 0.71
N GLY A 346 35.68 8.95 0.94
CA GLY A 346 36.29 9.87 -0.04
C GLY A 346 35.85 11.32 0.14
N TRP A 347 35.85 12.09 -0.95
CA TRP A 347 35.45 13.50 -0.92
C TRP A 347 33.98 13.67 -0.49
N GLU A 348 33.73 14.63 0.40
CA GLU A 348 32.40 14.99 0.88
C GLU A 348 32.19 16.51 0.87
N PHE A 349 30.94 16.94 0.63
CA PHE A 349 30.53 18.34 0.69
C PHE A 349 29.58 18.57 1.88
N VAL A 350 29.99 19.42 2.81
CA VAL A 350 29.24 19.72 4.03
C VAL A 350 28.09 20.67 3.73
N LEU A 351 26.86 20.15 3.76
CA LEU A 351 25.63 20.93 3.61
C LEU A 351 25.34 21.79 4.86
N VAL A 352 25.44 21.19 6.04
CA VAL A 352 25.19 21.81 7.34
C VAL A 352 26.30 21.37 8.31
N TRP A 353 26.79 22.30 9.14
CA TRP A 353 27.87 22.09 10.11
C TRP A 353 27.40 21.42 11.39
#